data_AF-A0AAC9IUF0-F1
#
_entry.id   AF-A0AAC9IUF0-F1
#
_cell.length_a   1.000
_cell.length_b   1.000
_cell.length_c   1.000
_cell.angle_alpha   90.00
_cell.angle_beta   90.00
_cell.angle_gamma   90.00
#
_symmetry.space_group_name_H-M   'P 1'
#
loop_
_entity.id
_entity.type
_entity.pdbx_description
1 polymer ?
#
loop_
_entity_poly.entity_id
_entity_poly.type
_entity_poly.pdbx_seq_one_letter_code
_entity_poly.pdbx_strand_id
1 'polypeptide(L)' 'MEFLRTTLKELRDLFIDDGNLVFLLLSLITMISIAVKWLGLEPIFGGILLLLGYLILLAESVMRYRRKNR' A
#
# COMPACT_ATOMS: atom_id res chain seq x y z
N MET A 1 16.74 -6.47 -15.92
CA MET A 1 15.57 -5.68 -16.38
C MET A 1 14.29 -6.52 -16.45
N GLU A 2 14.36 -7.76 -16.94
CA GLU A 2 13.17 -8.63 -17.00
C GLU A 2 12.62 -9.00 -15.62
N PHE A 3 13.47 -9.34 -14.64
CA PHE A 3 13.04 -9.69 -13.29
C PHE A 3 12.20 -8.58 -12.63
N LEU A 4 12.71 -7.34 -12.59
CA LEU A 4 11.98 -6.18 -12.05
C LEU A 4 10.66 -5.96 -12.78
N ARG A 5 10.64 -6.09 -14.11
CA ARG A 5 9.43 -5.91 -14.92
C ARG A 5 8.39 -6.99 -14.62
N THR A 6 8.82 -8.24 -14.45
CA THR A 6 7.95 -9.36 -14.10
C THR A 6 7.39 -9.19 -12.69
N THR A 7 8.24 -8.85 -11.72
CA THR A 7 7.79 -8.60 -10.33
C THR A 7 6.81 -7.43 -10.27
N LEU A 8 7.07 -6.33 -10.98
CA LEU A 8 6.15 -5.19 -11.03
C LEU A 8 4.82 -5.54 -11.71
N LYS A 9 4.85 -6.39 -12.73
CA LYS A 9 3.65 -6.85 -13.43
C LYS A 9 2.80 -7.75 -12.53
N GLU A 10 3.41 -8.73 -11.85
CA GLU A 10 2.73 -9.58 -10.89
C GLU A 10 2.16 -8.78 -9.71
N LEU A 11 2.92 -7.79 -9.22
CA LEU A 11 2.46 -6.92 -8.15
C LEU A 11 1.24 -6.09 -8.57
N ARG A 12 1.27 -5.55 -9.80
CA ARG A 12 0.14 -4.82 -10.39
C ARG A 12 -1.06 -5.73 -10.59
N ASP A 13 -0.85 -6.93 -11.13
CA ASP A 13 -1.92 -7.88 -11.43
C ASP A 13 -2.57 -8.36 -10.12
N LEU A 14 -1.80 -8.54 -9.03
CA LEU A 14 -2.32 -8.80 -7.67
C LEU A 14 -3.14 -7.62 -7.12
N PHE A 15 -2.66 -6.39 -7.28
CA PHE A 15 -3.39 -5.19 -6.82
C PHE A 15 -4.71 -4.99 -7.56
N ILE A 16 -4.75 -5.31 -8.86
CA ILE A 16 -5.95 -5.22 -9.70
C ILE A 16 -6.93 -6.35 -9.37
N ASP A 17 -6.45 -7.58 -9.19
CA ASP A 17 -7.29 -8.73 -8.83
C ASP A 17 -7.86 -8.62 -7.40
N ASP A 18 -7.08 -8.10 -6.45
CA ASP A 18 -7.51 -7.89 -5.06
C ASP A 18 -8.05 -6.47 -4.86
N GLY A 19 -8.99 -5.97 -5.67
CA GLY A 19 -9.48 -4.57 -5.66
C GLY A 19 -9.74 -3.90 -4.28
N ASN A 20 -9.90 -4.70 -3.22
CA ASN A 20 -9.82 -4.28 -1.82
C ASN A 20 -8.49 -3.60 -1.40
N LEU A 21 -7.34 -3.99 -1.94
CA LEU A 21 -6.02 -3.39 -1.66
C LEU A 21 -5.94 -1.95 -2.17
N VAL A 22 -6.47 -1.69 -3.37
CA VAL A 22 -6.53 -0.33 -3.92
C VAL A 22 -7.38 0.57 -3.02
N PHE A 23 -8.54 0.07 -2.57
CA PHE A 23 -9.39 0.77 -1.61
C PHE A 23 -8.69 1.03 -0.28
N LEU A 24 -7.99 0.04 0.29
CA LEU A 24 -7.20 0.21 1.51
C LEU A 24 -6.11 1.27 1.35
N LEU A 25 -5.43 1.29 0.21
CA LEU A 25 -4.37 2.25 -0.08
C LEU A 25 -4.92 3.67 -0.19
N LEU A 26 -6.01 3.86 -0.94
CA LEU A 26 -6.70 5.15 -1.05
C LEU A 26 -7.23 5.62 0.31
N SER A 27 -7.79 4.71 1.10
CA SER A 27 -8.26 5.00 2.45
C SER A 27 -7.11 5.45 3.35
N LEU A 28 -5.98 4.74 3.33
CA LEU A 28 -4.79 5.07 4.09
C LEU A 28 -4.27 6.47 3.73
N ILE A 29 -4.13 6.77 2.43
CA ILE A 29 -3.67 8.08 1.95
C ILE A 29 -4.61 9.19 2.40
N THR A 30 -5.92 8.98 2.24
CA THR A 30 -6.95 9.96 2.61
C THR A 30 -6.93 10.22 4.11
N MET A 31 -6.90 9.16 4.92
CA MET A 31 -6.91 9.26 6.37
C MET A 31 -5.66 9.96 6.91
N ILE A 32 -4.47 9.64 6.39
CA ILE A 32 -3.23 10.30 6.81
C ILE A 32 -3.20 11.76 6.32
N SER A 33 -3.66 12.04 5.10
CA SER A 33 -3.73 13.41 4.57
C SER A 33 -4.65 14.30 5.41
N ILE A 34 -5.80 13.77 5.83
CA ILE A 34 -6.71 14.45 6.76
C ILE A 34 -6.04 14.63 8.11
N ALA A 35 -5.44 13.58 8.67
CA ALA A 35 -4.77 13.65 9.97
C ALA A 35 -3.66 14.70 10.00
N VAL A 36 -2.78 14.73 8.98
CA VAL A 36 -1.70 15.71 8.87
C VAL A 36 -2.24 17.13 8.79
N LYS A 37 -3.29 17.35 7.97
CA LYS A 37 -3.90 18.68 7.81
C LYS A 37 -4.62 19.16 9.07
N TRP A 38 -5.36 18.28 9.75
CA TRP A 38 -6.18 18.64 10.91
C TRP A 38 -5.38 18.73 12.20
N LEU A 39 -4.34 17.91 12.36
CA LEU A 39 -3.47 17.91 13.55
C LEU A 39 -2.28 18.88 13.40
N GLY A 40 -2.12 19.51 12.24
CA GLY A 40 -0.99 20.42 11.98
C GLY A 40 0.37 19.72 12.05
N LEU A 41 0.41 18.40 11.78
CA LEU A 41 1.64 17.63 11.83
C LEU A 41 2.60 18.11 10.76
N GLU A 42 3.90 18.09 11.06
CA GLU A 42 4.88 18.37 10.02
C GLU A 42 4.77 17.36 8.87
N PRO A 43 4.94 17.78 7.61
CA PRO A 43 4.81 16.91 6.44
C PRO A 43 5.68 15.65 6.50
N ILE A 44 6.84 15.73 7.17
CA ILE A 44 7.75 14.59 7.38
C ILE A 44 7.06 13.46 8.15
N PHE A 45 6.32 13.76 9.21
CA PHE A 45 5.61 12.73 9.98
C PHE A 45 4.51 12.08 9.15
N GLY A 46 3.80 12.87 8.34
CA GLY A 46 2.83 12.37 7.37
C GLY A 46 3.45 11.42 6.36
N GLY A 47 4.62 11.78 5.82
CA GLY A 47 5.38 10.94 4.90
C GLY A 47 5.83 9.62 5.53
N ILE A 48 6.34 9.66 6.77
CA ILE A 48 6.74 8.46 7.50
C ILE A 48 5.54 7.53 7.76
N LEU A 49 4.40 8.08 8.19
CA LEU A 49 3.17 7.32 8.40
C LEU A 49 2.68 6.66 7.12
N LEU A 50 2.73 7.37 5.99
CA LEU A 50 2.36 6.82 4.68
C LEU A 50 3.30 5.70 4.27
N LEU A 51 4.61 5.87 4.45
CA LEU A 51 5.61 4.88 4.08
C LEU A 51 5.43 3.60 4.88
N LEU A 52 5.27 3.72 6.21
CA LEU A 52 5.01 2.57 7.08
C LEU A 52 3.69 1.88 6.73
N GLY A 53 2.60 2.64 6.55
CA GLY A 53 1.31 2.07 6.19
C GLY A 53 1.34 1.37 4.83
N TYR A 54 2.08 1.92 3.86
CA TYR A 54 2.27 1.29 2.55
C TYR A 54 3.05 -0.01 2.64
N LEU A 55 4.12 -0.07 3.44
CA LEU A 55 4.89 -1.30 3.67
C LEU A 55 4.03 -2.40 4.32
N ILE A 56 3.17 -2.04 5.27
CA ILE A 56 2.24 -2.98 5.91
C ILE A 56 1.25 -3.53 4.88
N LEU A 57 0.66 -2.67 4.04
CA LEU A 57 -0.26 -3.10 2.99
C LEU A 57 0.43 -4.01 1.96
N LEU A 58 1.69 -3.71 1.61
CA LEU A 58 2.49 -4.54 0.73
C LEU A 58 2.76 -5.92 1.34
N ALA A 59 3.13 -5.97 2.62
CA ALA A 59 3.33 -7.23 3.34
C ALA A 59 2.03 -8.06 3.40
N GLU A 60 0.89 -7.43 3.72
CA GLU A 60 -0.41 -8.09 3.78
C GLU A 60 -0.83 -8.63 2.40
N SER A 61 -0.57 -7.87 1.34
CA SER A 61 -0.80 -8.28 -0.05
C SER A 61 -0.02 -9.56 -0.39
N VAL A 62 1.29 -9.58 -0.10
CA VAL A 62 2.14 -10.76 -0.32
C VAL A 62 1.70 -11.95 0.54
N MET A 63 1.37 -11.72 1.81
CA MET A 63 0.89 -12.77 2.73
C MET A 63 -0.47 -13.32 2.32
N ARG A 64 -1.38 -12.48 1.82
CA ARG A 64 -2.70 -12.91 1.30
C ARG A 64 -2.53 -13.78 0.07
N TYR A 65 -1.70 -13.35 -0.89
CA TYR A 65 -1.38 -14.16 -2.08
C TYR A 65 -0.85 -15.54 -1.68
N ARG A 66 0.11 -15.59 -0.75
CA ARG A 66 0.69 -16.84 -0.25
C ARG A 66 -0.30 -17.73 0.51
N ARG A 67 -1.34 -17.17 1.16
CA ARG A 67 -2.41 -17.95 1.82
C ARG A 67 -3.45 -18.48 0.84
N LYS A 68 -3.79 -17.71 -0.19
CA LYS A 68 -4.78 -18.09 -1.22
C LYS A 68 -4.26 -19.20 -2.14
N ASN A 69 -2.95 -19.27 -2.32
CA ASN A 69 -2.27 -20.22 -3.21
C ASN A 69 -1.72 -21.47 -2.49
N ARG A 70 -2.28 -21.80 -1.32
CA ARG A 70 -1.93 -22.97 -0.50
C ARG A 70 -3.15 -23.87 -0.36
#